data_AF-A0A9D2M4S0-F1
#
_entry.id   AF-A0A9D2M4S0-F1
#
_cell.length_a   1.000
_cell.length_b   1.000
_cell.length_c   1.000
_cell.angle_alpha   90.00
_cell.angle_beta   90.00
_cell.angle_gamma   90.00
#
_symmetry.space_group_name_H-M   'P 1'
#
loop_
_entity.id
_entity.type
_entity.pdbx_description
1 polymer ?
#
loop_
_entity_poly.entity_id
_entity_poly.type
_entity_poly.pdbx_seq_one_letter_code
_entity_poly.pdbx_strand_id
1 'polypeptide(L)'
;MEKRRWWVTLGTALLMIGVIAAGDKIGHDNEIQTEVEVVQYWKESDSVLATTGEQGGLFTFQMPQSGDMATGADLTRCGTLLRITGGEEWLTSYPMQYPNVREVEYIGMREDFVKTYFDGLKKKTQGMERQEIVDEVEKISELNEGEKEALVYLLCNEQGIW
;
A
#
# COMPACT_ATOMS: atom_id res chain seq x y z
N MET A 1 -32.94 52.43 1.62
CA MET A 1 -31.84 51.90 0.79
C MET A 1 -31.29 50.60 1.40
N GLU A 2 -32.07 49.51 1.44
CA GLU A 2 -31.66 48.27 2.15
C GLU A 2 -31.72 46.99 1.31
N LYS A 3 -32.39 47.00 0.15
CA LYS A 3 -32.53 45.79 -0.69
C LYS A 3 -31.30 45.43 -1.54
N ARG A 4 -30.30 46.31 -1.60
CA ARG A 4 -29.07 46.11 -2.42
C ARG A 4 -27.94 45.40 -1.69
N ARG A 5 -27.98 45.27 -0.35
CA ARG A 5 -26.89 44.62 0.42
C ARG A 5 -26.99 43.10 0.45
N TRP A 6 -28.19 42.53 0.34
CA TRP A 6 -28.42 41.07 0.44
C TRP A 6 -27.88 40.28 -0.75
N TRP A 7 -27.98 40.82 -1.97
CA TRP A 7 -27.50 40.14 -3.18
C TRP A 7 -25.98 40.01 -3.24
N VAL A 8 -25.25 40.95 -2.63
CA VAL A 8 -23.78 40.93 -2.59
C VAL A 8 -23.28 39.84 -1.63
N THR A 9 -23.96 39.61 -0.50
CA THR A 9 -23.60 38.57 0.47
C THR A 9 -23.93 37.16 -0.03
N LEU A 10 -25.02 37.00 -0.79
CA LEU A 10 -25.39 35.72 -1.39
C LEU A 10 -24.44 35.31 -2.53
N GLY A 11 -24.00 36.29 -3.34
CA GLY A 11 -23.07 36.06 -4.45
C GLY A 11 -21.67 35.66 -3.98
N THR A 12 -21.15 36.24 -2.89
CA THR A 12 -19.84 35.87 -2.34
C THR A 12 -19.85 34.51 -1.65
N ALA A 13 -20.95 34.12 -0.98
CA ALA A 13 -21.08 32.80 -0.37
C ALA A 13 -21.09 31.67 -1.42
N LEU A 14 -21.78 31.87 -2.55
CA LEU A 14 -21.80 30.90 -3.65
C LEU A 14 -20.45 30.80 -4.37
N LEU A 15 -19.71 31.90 -4.50
CA LEU A 15 -18.34 31.89 -5.01
C LEU A 15 -17.39 31.10 -4.10
N MET A 16 -17.51 31.24 -2.78
CA MET A 16 -16.68 30.46 -1.84
C MET A 16 -17.01 28.96 -1.88
N ILE A 17 -18.28 28.58 -1.97
CA ILE A 17 -18.68 27.16 -2.12
C ILE A 17 -18.17 26.58 -3.44
N GLY A 18 -18.23 27.35 -4.54
CA GLY A 18 -17.69 26.94 -5.84
C GLY A 18 -16.18 26.76 -5.84
N VAL A 19 -15.42 27.59 -5.12
CA VAL A 19 -13.97 27.46 -4.96
C VAL A 19 -13.60 26.26 -4.09
N ILE A 20 -14.36 25.96 -3.03
CA ILE A 20 -14.15 24.78 -2.19
C ILE A 20 -14.43 23.49 -2.99
N ALA A 21 -15.56 23.42 -3.71
CA ALA A 21 -15.92 22.26 -4.52
C ALA A 21 -14.98 22.05 -5.73
N ALA A 22 -14.41 23.12 -6.30
CA ALA A 22 -13.39 23.02 -7.33
C ALA A 22 -12.03 22.61 -6.77
N GLY A 23 -11.68 23.04 -5.55
CA GLY A 23 -10.48 22.64 -4.83
C GLY A 23 -10.46 21.14 -4.52
N ASP A 24 -11.57 20.58 -4.05
CA ASP A 24 -11.71 19.14 -3.83
C ASP A 24 -11.60 18.35 -5.15
N LYS A 25 -12.14 18.88 -6.25
CA LYS A 25 -12.08 18.19 -7.54
C LYS A 25 -10.70 18.21 -8.19
N ILE A 26 -9.92 19.29 -8.02
CA ILE A 26 -8.54 19.38 -8.51
C ILE A 26 -7.59 18.48 -7.69
N GLY A 27 -7.95 18.13 -6.45
CA GLY A 27 -7.20 17.17 -5.63
C GLY A 27 -7.34 15.70 -6.03
N HIS A 28 -8.35 15.35 -6.81
CA HIS A 28 -8.65 13.98 -7.26
C HIS A 28 -8.15 13.64 -8.69
N ASP A 29 -7.81 14.63 -9.51
CA ASP A 29 -7.47 14.39 -10.93
C ASP A 29 -6.09 13.71 -11.15
N ASN A 30 -5.26 13.57 -10.11
CA ASN A 30 -3.93 12.90 -10.17
C ASN A 30 -3.83 11.70 -9.21
N GLU A 31 -4.96 11.08 -8.86
CA GLU A 31 -4.95 9.89 -8.02
C GLU A 31 -4.71 8.63 -8.86
N ILE A 32 -3.75 7.83 -8.43
CA ILE A 32 -3.44 6.54 -9.02
C ILE A 32 -4.01 5.46 -8.12
N GLN A 33 -4.70 4.49 -8.74
CA GLN A 33 -5.06 3.24 -8.10
C GLN A 33 -4.00 2.19 -8.43
N THR A 34 -3.48 1.53 -7.40
CA THR A 34 -2.47 0.48 -7.53
C THR A 34 -2.93 -0.77 -6.80
N GLU A 35 -2.86 -1.92 -7.47
CA GLU A 35 -3.08 -3.22 -6.84
C GLU A 35 -1.78 -3.71 -6.22
N VAL A 36 -1.88 -4.13 -4.96
CA VAL A 36 -0.74 -4.42 -4.11
C VAL A 36 -0.99 -5.68 -3.29
N GLU A 37 0.07 -6.43 -3.03
CA GLU A 37 0.04 -7.58 -2.14
C GLU A 37 0.74 -7.23 -0.83
N VAL A 38 0.05 -7.44 0.29
CA VAL A 38 0.57 -7.20 1.64
C VAL A 38 1.62 -8.26 1.96
N VAL A 39 2.82 -7.78 2.28
CA VAL A 39 3.95 -8.61 2.71
C VAL A 39 3.98 -8.67 4.23
N GLN A 40 3.90 -7.52 4.89
CA GLN A 40 3.89 -7.40 6.36
C GLN A 40 3.09 -6.18 6.80
N TYR A 41 2.45 -6.28 7.97
CA TYR A 41 1.80 -5.14 8.62
C TYR A 41 2.32 -4.96 10.05
N TRP A 42 2.71 -3.73 10.36
CA TRP A 42 3.13 -3.30 11.69
C TRP A 42 2.02 -2.48 12.35
N LYS A 43 1.27 -3.15 13.23
CA LYS A 43 0.12 -2.57 13.93
C LYS A 43 0.46 -1.36 14.80
N GLU A 44 1.67 -1.30 15.37
CA GLU A 44 2.07 -0.20 16.25
C GLU A 44 2.21 1.15 15.52
N SER A 45 2.50 1.08 14.22
CA SER A 45 2.74 2.25 13.37
C SER A 45 1.77 2.33 12.20
N ASP A 46 0.74 1.48 12.17
CA ASP A 46 -0.19 1.33 11.03
C ASP A 46 0.51 1.28 9.66
N SER A 47 1.72 0.70 9.64
CA SER A 47 2.59 0.65 8.46
C SER A 47 2.42 -0.68 7.75
N VAL A 48 2.33 -0.65 6.43
CA VAL A 48 2.26 -1.83 5.56
C VAL A 48 3.51 -1.88 4.71
N LEU A 49 4.16 -3.03 4.67
CA LEU A 49 5.09 -3.42 3.61
C LEU A 49 4.30 -4.17 2.55
N ALA A 50 4.42 -3.76 1.31
CA ALA A 50 3.73 -4.35 0.18
C ALA A 50 4.63 -4.48 -1.03
N THR A 51 4.16 -5.24 -2.00
CA THR A 51 4.73 -5.32 -3.34
C THR A 51 3.63 -5.11 -4.38
N THR A 52 4.02 -4.72 -5.59
CA THR A 52 3.12 -4.58 -6.73
C THR A 52 3.74 -5.26 -7.95
N GLY A 53 2.90 -5.94 -8.73
CA GLY A 53 3.35 -6.58 -9.96
C GLY A 53 3.74 -5.59 -11.07
N GLU A 54 3.27 -4.34 -11.00
CA GLU A 54 3.50 -3.35 -12.05
C GLU A 54 4.86 -2.66 -11.96
N GLN A 55 5.26 -2.25 -10.75
CA GLN A 55 6.53 -1.55 -10.52
C GLN A 55 7.66 -2.50 -10.08
N GLY A 56 7.31 -3.70 -9.63
CA GLY A 56 8.26 -4.60 -8.97
C GLY A 56 8.73 -4.07 -7.62
N GLY A 57 9.35 -4.97 -6.85
CA GLY A 57 10.00 -4.66 -5.58
C GLY A 57 9.11 -4.27 -4.41
N LEU A 58 9.75 -3.84 -3.33
CA LEU A 58 9.13 -3.56 -2.04
C LEU A 58 8.90 -2.07 -1.81
N PHE A 59 7.76 -1.76 -1.19
CA PHE A 59 7.46 -0.42 -0.72
C PHE A 59 6.62 -0.43 0.56
N THR A 60 6.62 0.71 1.23
CA THR A 60 5.88 0.92 2.47
C THR A 60 4.87 2.03 2.34
N PHE A 61 3.73 1.89 2.99
CA PHE A 61 2.72 2.95 3.12
C PHE A 61 2.04 2.90 4.48
N GLN A 62 1.35 3.98 4.84
CA GLN A 62 0.60 4.11 6.08
C GLN A 62 -0.88 3.86 5.81
N MET A 63 -1.56 3.09 6.67
CA MET A 63 -3.01 2.93 6.57
C MET A 63 -3.70 4.27 6.87
N PRO A 64 -4.65 4.71 6.03
CA PRO A 64 -5.37 5.97 6.25
C PRO A 64 -6.24 5.89 7.52
N GLN A 65 -6.24 6.95 8.33
CA GLN A 65 -6.88 6.95 9.65
C GLN A 65 -8.41 7.16 9.64
N SER A 66 -9.03 7.52 8.51
CA SER A 66 -10.42 8.03 8.50
C SER A 66 -11.43 7.12 7.79
N GLY A 67 -12.44 6.72 8.57
CA GLY A 67 -13.87 6.66 8.24
C GLY A 67 -14.30 5.80 7.05
N ASP A 68 -14.93 4.66 7.34
CA ASP A 68 -15.58 3.72 6.40
C ASP A 68 -14.70 2.80 5.55
N MET A 69 -13.41 2.66 5.86
CA MET A 69 -12.56 1.64 5.23
C MET A 69 -12.43 0.39 6.09
N ALA A 70 -13.22 -0.61 5.70
CA ALA A 70 -13.14 -2.05 5.99
C ALA A 70 -12.73 -2.44 7.42
N THR A 71 -13.75 -2.62 8.26
CA THR A 71 -13.76 -3.40 9.52
C THR A 71 -13.50 -4.90 9.32
N GLY A 72 -12.62 -5.27 8.40
CA GLY A 72 -12.21 -6.65 8.18
C GLY A 72 -10.91 -6.94 8.91
N ALA A 73 -10.94 -7.84 9.90
CA ALA A 73 -9.75 -8.31 10.62
C ALA A 73 -8.68 -9.01 9.74
N ASP A 74 -8.89 -9.08 8.42
CA ASP A 74 -8.05 -9.78 7.44
C ASP A 74 -7.27 -8.84 6.50
N LEU A 75 -7.41 -7.51 6.57
CA LEU A 75 -6.66 -6.58 5.71
C LEU A 75 -5.14 -6.63 5.89
N THR A 76 -4.71 -7.13 7.04
CA THR A 76 -3.34 -7.01 7.55
C THR A 76 -2.56 -8.32 7.47
N ARG A 77 -3.12 -9.34 6.84
CA ARG A 77 -2.47 -10.65 6.68
C ARG A 77 -1.56 -10.61 5.47
N CYS A 78 -0.43 -11.31 5.57
CA CYS A 78 0.44 -11.53 4.43
C CYS A 78 -0.36 -12.25 3.32
N GLY A 79 -0.13 -11.89 2.06
CA GLY A 79 -0.90 -12.37 0.91
C GLY A 79 -2.25 -11.67 0.70
N THR A 80 -2.65 -10.72 1.57
CA THR A 80 -3.84 -9.91 1.31
C THR A 80 -3.61 -9.02 0.10
N LEU A 81 -4.58 -9.01 -0.83
CA LEU A 81 -4.58 -8.11 -1.98
C LEU A 81 -5.40 -6.87 -1.65
N LEU A 82 -4.79 -5.71 -1.84
CA LEU A 82 -5.40 -4.41 -1.64
C LEU A 82 -5.35 -3.61 -2.95
N ARG A 83 -6.34 -2.75 -3.14
CA ARG A 83 -6.27 -1.63 -4.08
C ARG A 83 -6.07 -0.36 -3.27
N ILE A 84 -4.95 0.31 -3.47
CA ILE A 84 -4.64 1.57 -2.79
C ILE A 84 -4.82 2.73 -3.75
N THR A 85 -5.41 3.83 -3.26
CA THR A 85 -5.55 5.09 -4.00
C THR A 85 -4.68 6.14 -3.33
N GLY A 86 -3.79 6.79 -4.09
CA GLY A 86 -2.92 7.84 -3.58
C GLY A 86 -2.40 8.75 -4.69
N GLY A 87 -1.53 9.70 -4.34
CA GLY A 87 -0.88 10.58 -5.33
C GLY A 87 0.13 9.85 -6.23
N GLU A 88 0.67 10.52 -7.25
CA GLU A 88 1.71 9.91 -8.11
C GLU A 88 3.11 9.89 -7.47
N GLU A 89 3.27 10.52 -6.31
CA GLU A 89 4.59 10.72 -5.69
C GLU A 89 5.05 9.48 -4.90
N TRP A 90 6.10 8.85 -5.41
CA TRP A 90 6.85 7.78 -4.74
C TRP A 90 8.21 8.33 -4.27
N LEU A 91 8.58 8.06 -3.01
CA LEU A 91 9.87 8.47 -2.49
C LEU A 91 10.91 7.37 -2.76
N THR A 92 11.95 7.75 -3.49
CA THR A 92 13.08 6.88 -3.82
C THR A 92 13.88 6.53 -2.56
N SER A 93 13.56 5.37 -1.97
CA SER A 93 14.20 4.78 -0.79
C SER A 93 14.12 3.25 -0.90
N TYR A 94 14.74 2.51 0.04
CA TYR A 94 14.61 1.05 0.08
C TYR A 94 14.20 0.54 1.47
N PRO A 95 13.04 -0.13 1.60
CA PRO A 95 11.94 -0.22 0.62
C PRO A 95 11.48 1.18 0.16
N MET A 96 10.86 1.29 -1.02
CA MET A 96 10.29 2.57 -1.46
C MET A 96 9.23 3.04 -0.46
N GLN A 97 8.95 4.35 -0.42
CA GLN A 97 7.88 4.86 0.42
C GLN A 97 6.79 5.48 -0.44
N TYR A 98 5.55 5.15 -0.13
CA TYR A 98 4.37 5.71 -0.74
C TYR A 98 3.55 6.47 0.32
N PRO A 99 3.93 7.72 0.63
CA PRO A 99 3.45 8.42 1.83
C PRO A 99 2.01 8.95 1.72
N ASN A 100 1.47 9.08 0.50
CA ASN A 100 0.22 9.80 0.23
C ASN A 100 -0.94 8.85 -0.11
N VAL A 101 -1.01 7.68 0.54
CA VAL A 101 -2.16 6.77 0.41
C VAL A 101 -3.36 7.38 1.14
N ARG A 102 -4.45 7.59 0.40
CA ARG A 102 -5.69 8.20 0.89
C ARG A 102 -6.76 7.15 1.13
N GLU A 103 -6.83 6.14 0.27
CA GLU A 103 -7.82 5.07 0.34
C GLU A 103 -7.18 3.70 0.18
N VAL A 104 -7.79 2.71 0.83
CA VAL A 104 -7.41 1.30 0.78
C VAL A 104 -8.69 0.47 0.69
N GLU A 105 -8.80 -0.30 -0.39
CA GLU A 105 -9.89 -1.24 -0.65
C GLU A 105 -9.35 -2.67 -0.58
N TYR A 106 -10.07 -3.56 0.11
CA TYR A 106 -9.80 -5.00 0.04
C TYR A 106 -10.31 -5.56 -1.28
N ILE A 107 -9.43 -6.22 -2.04
CA ILE A 107 -9.82 -6.82 -3.33
C ILE A 107 -9.65 -8.34 -3.35
N GLY A 108 -8.94 -8.94 -2.39
CA GLY A 108 -8.83 -10.40 -2.31
C GLY A 108 -7.70 -10.91 -1.43
N MET A 109 -7.34 -12.17 -1.64
CA MET A 109 -6.29 -12.87 -0.91
C MET A 109 -5.62 -13.87 -1.83
N ARG A 110 -4.28 -13.89 -1.83
CA ARG A 110 -3.47 -14.95 -2.39
C ARG A 110 -3.06 -15.93 -1.29
N GLU A 111 -3.93 -16.91 -1.03
CA GLU A 111 -3.69 -17.91 0.02
C GLU A 111 -2.45 -18.77 -0.24
N ASP A 112 -2.06 -18.91 -1.50
CA ASP A 112 -0.92 -19.72 -1.94
C ASP A 112 0.43 -19.04 -1.66
N PHE A 113 0.51 -17.71 -1.67
CA PHE A 113 1.76 -16.97 -1.42
C PHE A 113 2.37 -17.34 -0.06
N VAL A 114 1.59 -17.19 1.01
CA VAL A 114 2.06 -17.45 2.37
C VAL A 114 2.17 -18.94 2.65
N LYS A 115 1.12 -19.70 2.32
CA LYS A 115 1.02 -21.10 2.73
C LYS A 115 1.94 -22.01 1.93
N THR A 116 2.12 -21.73 0.64
CA THR A 116 2.91 -22.58 -0.25
C THR A 116 4.36 -22.14 -0.28
N TYR A 117 4.62 -20.84 -0.38
CA TYR A 117 5.99 -20.34 -0.56
C TYR A 117 6.64 -19.95 0.76
N PHE A 118 6.04 -19.05 1.55
CA PHE A 118 6.69 -18.59 2.80
C PHE A 118 6.89 -19.71 3.83
N ASP A 119 5.84 -20.43 4.23
CA ASP A 119 5.95 -21.49 5.25
C ASP A 119 6.86 -22.65 4.82
N GLY A 120 6.83 -22.99 3.52
CA GLY A 120 7.66 -24.03 2.93
C GLY A 120 9.14 -23.62 2.89
N LEU A 121 9.41 -22.41 2.40
CA LEU A 121 10.77 -21.88 2.32
C LEU A 121 11.35 -21.61 3.69
N LYS A 122 10.58 -21.07 4.65
CA LYS A 122 11.06 -20.79 6.01
C LYS A 122 11.67 -22.01 6.68
N LYS A 123 11.10 -23.20 6.47
CA LYS A 123 11.67 -24.46 6.97
C LYS A 123 12.90 -24.89 6.18
N LYS A 124 12.88 -24.72 4.86
CA LYS A 124 13.96 -25.12 3.95
C LYS A 124 15.21 -24.26 4.15
N THR A 125 15.03 -22.98 4.39
CA THR A 125 16.08 -21.96 4.44
C THR A 125 16.56 -21.63 5.85
N GLN A 126 16.10 -22.39 6.84
CA GLN A 126 16.49 -22.18 8.22
C GLN A 126 18.00 -22.40 8.40
N GLY A 127 18.70 -21.36 8.88
CA GLY A 127 20.14 -21.39 9.11
C GLY A 127 20.98 -21.23 7.83
N MET A 128 20.34 -20.89 6.70
CA MET A 128 21.03 -20.49 5.49
C MET A 128 21.49 -19.03 5.55
N GLU A 129 22.59 -18.74 4.86
CA GLU A 129 23.06 -17.38 4.66
C GLU A 129 22.17 -16.63 3.67
N ARG A 130 22.16 -15.28 3.75
CA ARG A 130 21.30 -14.43 2.90
C ARG A 130 21.37 -14.78 1.40
N GLN A 131 22.57 -15.01 0.87
CA GLN A 131 22.73 -15.33 -0.55
C GLN A 131 22.13 -16.69 -0.92
N GLU A 132 22.23 -17.68 -0.04
CA GLU A 132 21.63 -19.00 -0.27
C GLU A 132 20.09 -18.91 -0.27
N ILE A 133 19.52 -18.04 0.58
CA ILE A 133 18.08 -17.75 0.58
C ILE A 133 17.66 -17.12 -0.75
N VAL A 134 18.40 -16.12 -1.23
CA VAL A 134 18.15 -15.48 -2.52
C VAL A 134 18.16 -16.53 -3.64
N ASP A 135 19.20 -17.37 -3.68
CA ASP A 135 19.33 -18.41 -4.71
C ASP A 135 18.19 -19.43 -4.66
N GLU A 136 17.65 -19.74 -3.48
CA GLU A 136 16.49 -20.63 -3.34
C GLU A 136 15.18 -19.98 -3.81
N VAL A 137 14.99 -18.69 -3.54
CA VAL A 137 13.80 -17.95 -3.99
C VAL A 137 13.82 -17.73 -5.51
N GLU A 138 14.98 -17.46 -6.10
CA GLU A 138 15.13 -17.26 -7.56
C GLU A 138 14.74 -18.48 -8.40
N LYS A 139 14.76 -19.68 -7.81
CA LYS A 139 14.36 -20.92 -8.48
C LYS A 139 12.84 -21.03 -8.70
N ILE A 140 12.04 -20.15 -8.11
CA ILE A 140 10.58 -20.19 -8.14
C ILE A 140 10.08 -19.35 -9.31
N SER A 141 9.80 -19.99 -10.45
CA SER A 141 9.43 -19.29 -11.68
C SER A 141 8.00 -18.76 -11.71
N GLU A 142 7.15 -19.22 -10.78
CA GLU A 142 5.76 -18.78 -10.66
C GLU A 142 5.63 -17.41 -9.98
N LEU A 143 6.69 -16.93 -9.32
CA LEU A 143 6.69 -15.66 -8.62
C LEU A 143 7.26 -14.55 -9.48
N ASN A 144 6.63 -13.39 -9.42
CA ASN A 144 7.19 -12.18 -10.00
C ASN A 144 8.34 -11.63 -9.14
N GLU A 145 9.10 -10.67 -9.68
CA GLU A 145 10.29 -10.13 -9.01
C GLU A 145 9.97 -9.45 -7.67
N GLY A 146 8.84 -8.75 -7.56
CA GLY A 146 8.39 -8.15 -6.31
C GLY A 146 8.01 -9.17 -5.25
N GLU A 147 7.36 -10.25 -5.65
CA GLU A 147 7.02 -11.40 -4.80
C GLU A 147 8.27 -12.14 -4.31
N LYS A 148 9.26 -12.35 -5.19
CA LYS A 148 10.55 -12.93 -4.81
C LYS A 148 11.27 -12.05 -3.80
N GLU A 149 11.33 -10.74 -4.06
CA GLU A 149 11.95 -9.79 -3.15
C GLU A 149 11.26 -9.77 -1.78
N ALA A 150 9.94 -9.82 -1.77
CA ALA A 150 9.13 -9.94 -0.56
C ALA A 150 9.46 -11.20 0.25
N LEU A 151 9.60 -12.35 -0.41
CA LEU A 151 9.98 -13.59 0.26
C LEU A 151 11.40 -13.52 0.83
N VAL A 152 12.37 -13.01 0.07
CA VAL A 152 13.75 -12.84 0.56
C VAL A 152 13.75 -11.95 1.79
N TYR A 153 13.04 -10.82 1.76
CA TYR A 153 12.91 -9.91 2.89
C TYR A 153 12.34 -10.62 4.12
N LEU A 154 11.18 -11.28 3.99
CA LEU A 154 10.52 -11.96 5.10
C LEU A 154 11.41 -13.07 5.69
N LEU A 155 12.03 -13.90 4.86
CA LEU A 155 12.85 -15.02 5.29
C LEU A 155 14.14 -14.58 6.00
N CYS A 156 14.75 -13.48 5.57
CA CYS A 156 15.95 -12.95 6.19
C CYS A 156 15.65 -12.17 7.48
N ASN A 157 14.58 -11.37 7.48
CA ASN A 157 14.15 -10.60 8.65
C ASN A 157 13.80 -11.52 9.83
N GLU A 158 13.08 -12.62 9.58
CA GLU A 158 12.74 -13.63 10.60
C GLU A 158 13.95 -14.35 11.20
N GLN A 159 15.06 -14.38 10.46
CA GLN A 159 16.32 -15.00 10.89
C GLN A 159 17.31 -13.99 11.47
N GLY A 160 17.00 -12.69 11.44
CA GLY A 160 17.87 -11.63 11.97
C GLY A 160 19.12 -11.38 11.13
N ILE A 161 19.07 -11.64 9.83
CA ILE A 161 20.21 -11.54 8.88
C ILE A 161 20.00 -10.45 7.81
N TRP A 162 19.12 -9.47 8.09
CA TRP A 162 18.85 -8.33 7.21
C TRP A 162 19.86 -7.19 7.38
#